data_AF-A0A915XJC9-F1
#
_entry.id   AF-A0A915XJC9-F1
#
_cell.length_a   1.000
_cell.length_b   1.000
_cell.length_c   1.000
_cell.angle_alpha   90.00
_cell.angle_beta   90.00
_cell.angle_gamma   90.00
#
_symmetry.space_group_name_H-M   'P 1'
#
loop_
_entity.id
_entity.type
_entity.pdbx_description
1 polymer ?
#
loop_
_entity_poly.entity_id
_entity_poly.type
_entity_poly.pdbx_seq_one_letter_code
_entity_poly.pdbx_strand_id
1 'polypeptide(L)'
;MKLTCTCLLLAFFLVGCAELGTQGNGSAGKSVPAVVFQSTDASYILACMEELQGIKRSEFNRYFKTLAAGIDQRPDRDKLRLICLSLNPKASYKQFRLGFTLLQRYIESHPENRADLKGLLALAARLDQAKIQRWTGRKKLEEEKKALEQKIDELTNELQQREVRIHELQQQIEQLKNIENIIKSREHSAVGTGSYD
;
A
#
# COMPACT_ATOMS: atom_id res chain seq x y z
N MET A 1 -32.23 -33.48 12.66
CA MET A 1 -30.91 -34.13 12.79
C MET A 1 -29.92 -33.08 13.23
N LYS A 2 -29.45 -33.16 14.49
CA LYS A 2 -28.42 -32.29 15.07
C LYS A 2 -27.12 -33.08 15.08
N LEU A 3 -26.03 -32.52 14.54
CA LEU A 3 -24.68 -33.00 14.83
C LEU A 3 -23.84 -31.79 15.27
N THR A 4 -23.62 -31.76 16.58
CA THR A 4 -22.73 -30.90 17.34
C THR A 4 -21.27 -31.28 17.05
N CYS A 5 -20.40 -30.29 16.82
CA CYS A 5 -18.95 -30.46 16.89
C CYS A 5 -18.37 -29.31 17.72
N THR A 6 -18.57 -29.41 19.02
CA THR A 6 -17.87 -28.67 20.07
C THR A 6 -16.72 -29.53 20.62
N CYS A 7 -15.69 -28.85 21.13
CA CYS A 7 -14.59 -29.34 21.96
C CYS A 7 -13.37 -29.92 21.24
N LEU A 8 -12.33 -29.08 21.09
CA LEU A 8 -10.98 -29.33 21.63
C LEU A 8 -10.03 -28.24 21.13
N LEU A 9 -9.70 -27.29 22.00
CA LEU A 9 -8.43 -26.54 22.11
C LEU A 9 -8.57 -25.33 23.06
N LEU A 10 -9.17 -25.56 24.22
CA LEU A 10 -9.16 -24.65 25.38
C LEU A 10 -8.68 -25.47 26.58
N ALA A 11 -7.39 -25.78 26.61
CA ALA A 11 -6.75 -26.49 27.72
C ALA A 11 -5.23 -26.26 27.74
N PHE A 12 -4.77 -25.01 27.88
CA PHE A 12 -3.38 -24.71 28.29
C PHE A 12 -3.23 -23.45 29.14
N PHE A 13 -4.33 -22.93 29.71
CA PHE A 13 -4.26 -22.00 30.84
C PHE A 13 -4.75 -22.76 32.07
N LEU A 14 -3.81 -23.11 32.96
CA LEU A 14 -3.93 -23.44 34.39
C LEU A 14 -2.83 -24.43 34.79
N VAL A 15 -1.57 -23.99 34.76
CA VAL A 15 -0.54 -24.53 35.66
C VAL A 15 -0.36 -23.49 36.75
N GLY A 16 -1.20 -23.60 37.77
CA GLY A 16 -0.96 -22.96 39.05
C GLY A 16 0.09 -23.76 39.80
N CYS A 17 1.17 -23.11 40.22
CA CYS A 17 2.08 -23.64 41.23
C CYS A 17 1.33 -23.69 42.55
N ALA A 18 1.02 -24.89 43.03
CA ALA A 18 0.69 -25.11 44.42
C ALA A 18 2.01 -25.19 45.21
N GLU A 19 2.24 -24.23 46.12
CA GLU A 19 3.27 -24.37 47.15
C GLU A 19 2.55 -24.43 48.51
N LEU A 20 2.52 -25.64 49.05
CA LEU A 20 2.01 -26.01 50.36
C LEU A 20 3.21 -26.03 51.32
N GLY A 21 3.24 -25.17 52.34
CA GLY A 21 4.39 -25.08 53.26
C GLY A 21 4.12 -24.25 54.51
N THR A 22 3.57 -24.92 55.51
CA THR A 22 3.41 -24.63 56.94
C THR A 22 4.37 -23.63 57.62
N GLN A 23 3.81 -22.87 58.57
CA GLN A 23 4.49 -22.15 59.66
C GLN A 23 5.61 -22.97 60.33
N GLY A 24 6.77 -22.34 60.52
CA GLY A 24 7.85 -22.84 61.39
C GLY A 24 8.93 -21.78 61.60
N ASN A 25 9.26 -21.51 62.86
CA ASN A 25 10.16 -20.48 63.37
C ASN A 25 11.50 -20.27 62.63
N GLY A 26 11.88 -18.98 62.53
CA GLY A 26 13.24 -18.47 62.76
C GLY A 26 14.35 -18.88 61.79
N SER A 27 14.78 -17.95 60.92
CA SER A 27 16.20 -17.64 60.62
C SER A 27 16.34 -16.85 59.30
N ALA A 28 17.15 -15.79 59.37
CA ALA A 28 17.94 -15.15 58.32
C ALA A 28 17.34 -14.97 56.90
N GLY A 29 17.26 -13.69 56.49
CA GLY A 29 16.70 -13.26 55.22
C GLY A 29 17.33 -13.89 53.99
N LYS A 30 16.47 -14.39 53.10
CA LYS A 30 16.75 -14.56 51.68
C LYS A 30 15.80 -13.65 50.93
N SER A 31 16.32 -12.54 50.41
CA SER A 31 15.63 -11.75 49.42
C SER A 31 15.32 -12.64 48.21
N VAL A 32 14.05 -12.75 47.85
CA VAL A 32 13.63 -13.34 46.57
C VAL A 32 14.30 -12.50 45.46
N PRO A 33 15.02 -13.11 44.50
CA PRO A 33 15.64 -12.35 43.43
C PRO A 33 14.53 -11.69 42.60
N ALA A 34 14.39 -10.38 42.74
CA ALA A 34 13.56 -9.58 41.86
C ALA A 34 14.15 -9.67 40.45
N VAL A 35 13.45 -10.33 39.53
CA VAL A 35 13.79 -10.32 38.11
C VAL A 35 13.54 -8.91 37.60
N VAL A 36 14.56 -8.06 37.62
CA VAL A 36 14.52 -6.74 37.01
C VAL A 36 14.68 -6.94 35.50
N PHE A 37 13.56 -6.90 34.77
CA PHE A 37 13.62 -6.79 33.31
C PHE A 37 14.29 -5.46 32.96
N GLN A 38 15.53 -5.52 32.47
CA GLN A 38 16.18 -4.34 31.93
C GLN A 38 15.48 -3.99 30.60
N SER A 39 14.93 -2.77 30.53
CA SER A 39 14.30 -2.28 29.32
C SER A 39 15.35 -2.13 28.22
N THR A 40 15.25 -2.98 27.20
CA THR A 40 16.13 -2.93 26.03
C THR A 40 15.75 -1.76 25.12
N ASP A 41 16.66 -1.33 24.24
CA ASP A 41 16.34 -0.31 23.25
C ASP A 41 15.26 -0.75 22.27
N ALA A 42 15.19 -2.04 21.97
CA ALA A 42 14.10 -2.60 21.17
C ALA A 42 12.76 -2.43 21.89
N SER A 43 12.69 -2.73 23.19
CA SER A 43 11.51 -2.52 24.02
C SER A 43 11.11 -1.03 24.05
N TYR A 44 12.08 -0.12 24.14
CA TYR A 44 11.82 1.32 24.08
C TYR A 44 11.20 1.73 22.74
N ILE A 45 11.74 1.27 21.61
CA ILE A 45 11.19 1.60 20.29
C ILE A 45 9.76 1.06 20.15
N LEU A 46 9.50 -0.17 20.60
CA LEU A 46 8.17 -0.78 20.52
C LEU A 46 7.16 -0.03 21.39
N ALA A 47 7.52 0.30 22.64
CA ALA A 47 6.68 1.11 23.52
C ALA A 47 6.41 2.50 22.91
N CYS A 48 7.44 3.14 22.36
CA CYS A 48 7.28 4.42 21.67
C CYS A 48 6.33 4.31 20.46
N MET A 49 6.37 3.19 19.71
CA MET A 49 5.45 2.98 18.59
C MET A 49 4.00 2.85 19.05
N GLU A 50 3.77 2.25 20.22
CA GLU A 50 2.46 2.15 20.86
C GLU A 50 1.98 3.53 21.33
N GLU A 51 2.83 4.31 22.00
CA GLU A 51 2.50 5.69 22.43
C GLU A 51 2.15 6.63 21.26
N LEU A 52 2.76 6.40 20.09
CA LEU A 52 2.49 7.19 18.90
C LEU A 52 1.27 6.72 18.10
N GLN A 53 0.55 5.70 18.57
CA GLN A 53 -0.72 5.32 17.96
C GLN A 53 -1.73 6.46 18.13
N GLY A 54 -2.36 6.87 17.01
CA GLY A 54 -3.38 7.93 17.03
C GLY A 54 -2.84 9.37 16.99
N ILE A 55 -1.52 9.61 17.05
CA ILE A 55 -0.94 10.97 16.99
C ILE A 55 -1.43 11.76 15.77
N LYS A 56 -1.78 13.04 15.91
CA LYS A 56 -2.23 13.86 14.76
C LYS A 56 -1.10 14.10 13.75
N ARG A 57 -1.46 14.30 12.47
CA ARG A 57 -0.47 14.51 11.39
C ARG A 57 0.40 15.75 11.62
N SER A 58 -0.19 16.83 12.13
CA SER A 58 0.50 18.07 12.47
C SER A 58 1.49 17.88 13.63
N GLU A 59 1.08 17.20 14.69
CA GLU A 59 1.94 16.87 15.84
C GLU A 59 3.09 15.97 15.44
N PHE A 60 2.81 14.94 14.64
CA PHE A 60 3.84 14.06 14.08
C PHE A 60 4.90 14.85 13.30
N ASN A 61 4.46 15.72 12.38
CA ASN A 61 5.38 16.51 11.55
C ASN A 61 6.22 17.46 12.42
N ARG A 62 5.61 18.05 13.46
CA ARG A 62 6.30 18.90 14.43
C ARG A 62 7.39 18.11 15.16
N TYR A 63 7.06 16.98 15.79
CA TYR A 63 8.03 16.17 16.53
C TYR A 63 9.15 15.65 15.63
N PHE A 64 8.81 15.17 14.44
CA PHE A 64 9.81 14.70 13.48
C PHE A 64 10.78 15.82 13.10
N LYS A 65 10.27 17.01 12.76
CA LYS A 65 11.12 18.15 12.37
C LYS A 65 12.04 18.58 13.51
N THR A 66 11.53 18.62 14.75
CA THR A 66 12.32 18.99 15.93
C THR A 66 13.46 18.00 16.18
N LEU A 67 13.19 16.69 16.09
CA LEU A 67 14.19 15.66 16.36
C LEU A 67 15.18 15.47 15.20
N ALA A 68 14.72 15.60 13.95
CA ALA A 68 15.58 15.48 12.78
C ALA A 68 16.62 16.60 12.68
N ALA A 69 16.35 17.77 13.26
CA ALA A 69 17.29 18.88 13.30
C ALA A 69 18.48 18.56 14.24
N GLY A 70 19.68 18.47 13.67
CA GLY A 70 20.92 18.25 14.41
C GLY A 70 21.07 16.85 14.98
N ILE A 71 20.47 15.82 14.35
CA ILE A 71 20.39 14.46 14.91
C ILE A 71 21.75 13.85 15.29
N ASP A 72 22.81 14.14 14.55
CA ASP A 72 24.13 13.56 14.78
C ASP A 72 24.73 14.01 16.13
N GLN A 73 24.33 15.18 16.65
CA GLN A 73 24.80 15.75 17.91
C GLN A 73 23.86 15.43 19.09
N ARG A 74 22.74 14.75 18.83
CA ARG A 74 21.72 14.50 19.85
C ARG A 74 22.03 13.25 20.68
N PRO A 75 21.50 13.18 21.93
CA PRO A 75 21.59 11.98 22.75
C PRO A 75 20.95 10.77 22.08
N ASP A 76 21.38 9.57 22.47
CA ASP A 76 20.89 8.32 21.87
C ASP A 76 19.39 8.11 22.04
N ARG A 77 18.80 8.59 23.14
CA ARG A 77 17.34 8.58 23.34
C ARG A 77 16.59 9.36 22.25
N ASP A 78 17.11 10.50 21.81
CA ASP A 78 16.51 11.28 20.73
C ASP A 78 16.64 10.55 19.39
N LYS A 79 17.76 9.85 19.16
CA LYS A 79 17.96 8.99 17.97
C LYS A 79 16.95 7.85 17.94
N LEU A 80 16.78 7.13 19.05
CA LEU A 80 15.79 6.07 19.18
C LEU A 80 14.36 6.59 18.97
N ARG A 81 14.05 7.77 19.50
CA ARG A 81 12.74 8.41 19.31
C ARG A 81 12.49 8.81 17.85
N LEU A 82 13.52 9.28 17.15
CA LEU A 82 13.44 9.57 15.73
C LEU A 82 13.28 8.30 14.88
N ILE A 83 13.99 7.22 15.24
CA ILE A 83 13.81 5.89 14.62
C ILE A 83 12.36 5.44 14.81
N CYS A 84 11.82 5.49 16.02
CA CYS A 84 10.43 5.17 16.32
C CYS A 84 9.44 6.01 15.47
N LEU A 85 9.61 7.33 15.41
CA LEU A 85 8.79 8.20 14.56
C LEU A 85 8.88 7.85 13.07
N SER A 86 10.06 7.44 12.59
CA SER A 86 10.25 7.06 11.19
C SER A 86 9.50 5.78 10.80
N LEU A 87 9.25 4.89 11.77
CA LEU A 87 8.52 3.64 11.58
C LEU A 87 6.99 3.83 11.66
N ASN A 88 6.52 5.01 12.08
CA ASN A 88 5.10 5.30 12.18
C ASN A 88 4.42 5.28 10.79
N PRO A 89 3.16 4.81 10.67
CA PRO A 89 2.41 4.81 9.41
C PRO A 89 2.28 6.18 8.72
N LYS A 90 2.34 7.27 9.50
CA LYS A 90 2.28 8.63 8.97
C LYS A 90 3.61 9.04 8.33
N ALA A 91 4.74 8.41 8.63
CA ALA A 91 6.02 8.76 8.04
C ALA A 91 6.00 8.66 6.50
N SER A 92 6.46 9.71 5.83
CA SER A 92 6.75 9.65 4.39
C SER A 92 7.90 8.68 4.12
N TYR A 93 8.04 8.22 2.88
CA TYR A 93 9.13 7.30 2.52
C TYR A 93 10.52 7.89 2.80
N LYS A 94 10.72 9.21 2.57
CA LYS A 94 11.98 9.90 2.90
C LYS A 94 12.28 9.86 4.40
N GLN A 95 11.26 10.10 5.23
CA GLN A 95 11.39 10.06 6.69
C GLN A 95 11.68 8.65 7.20
N PHE A 96 11.01 7.66 6.63
CA PHE A 96 11.28 6.24 6.89
C PHE A 96 12.72 5.85 6.52
N ARG A 97 13.20 6.21 5.33
CA ARG A 97 14.57 5.94 4.87
C ARG A 97 15.63 6.59 5.77
N LEU A 98 15.37 7.81 6.25
CA LEU A 98 16.23 8.49 7.21
C LEU A 98 16.37 7.68 8.50
N GLY A 99 15.25 7.29 9.11
CA GLY A 99 15.28 6.53 10.36
C GLY A 99 15.77 5.09 10.19
N PHE A 100 15.55 4.45 9.04
CA PHE A 100 16.15 3.16 8.70
C PHE A 100 17.68 3.24 8.65
N THR A 101 18.22 4.28 8.01
CA THR A 101 19.67 4.53 7.96
C THR A 101 20.22 4.84 9.35
N LEU A 102 19.46 5.60 10.15
CA LEU A 102 19.84 5.90 11.53
C LEU A 102 19.85 4.65 12.41
N LEU A 103 18.88 3.74 12.25
CA LEU A 103 18.84 2.46 12.96
C LEU A 103 20.06 1.59 12.62
N GLN A 104 20.47 1.53 11.35
CA GLN A 104 21.68 0.81 10.94
C GLN A 104 22.93 1.36 11.64
N ARG A 105 23.13 2.68 11.57
CA ARG A 105 24.27 3.35 12.25
C ARG A 105 24.22 3.16 13.77
N TYR A 106 23.03 3.22 14.35
CA TYR A 106 22.83 3.04 15.79
C TYR A 106 23.27 1.65 16.25
N ILE A 107 22.94 0.60 15.50
CA ILE A 107 23.35 -0.79 15.78
C ILE A 107 24.87 -0.96 15.59
N GLU A 108 25.47 -0.23 14.65
CA GLU A 108 26.92 -0.25 14.45
C GLU A 108 27.67 0.42 15.61
N SER A 109 27.12 1.50 16.17
CA SER A 109 27.72 2.22 17.30
C SER A 109 27.43 1.60 18.68
N HIS A 110 26.42 0.73 18.79
CA HIS A 110 26.00 0.07 20.03
C HIS A 110 25.98 -1.46 19.87
N PRO A 111 27.16 -2.12 19.80
CA PRO A 111 27.26 -3.57 19.59
C PRO A 111 26.56 -4.39 20.67
N GLU A 112 26.42 -3.86 21.89
CA GLU A 112 25.72 -4.46 23.02
C GLU A 112 24.21 -4.64 22.75
N ASN A 113 23.60 -3.72 22.00
CA ASN A 113 22.15 -3.74 21.68
C ASN A 113 21.88 -4.38 20.31
N ARG A 114 22.92 -4.87 19.63
CA ARG A 114 22.80 -5.45 18.29
C ARG A 114 21.86 -6.64 18.26
N ALA A 115 21.91 -7.52 19.26
CA ALA A 115 21.05 -8.71 19.30
C ALA A 115 19.57 -8.32 19.33
N ASP A 116 19.22 -7.35 20.18
CA ASP A 116 17.84 -6.89 20.40
C ASP A 116 17.28 -6.15 19.18
N LEU A 117 18.11 -5.31 18.54
CA LEU A 117 17.69 -4.47 17.43
C LEU A 117 17.78 -5.15 16.05
N LYS A 118 18.46 -6.30 15.94
CA LYS A 118 18.60 -7.03 14.66
C LYS A 118 17.25 -7.47 14.09
N GLY A 119 16.33 -7.90 14.95
CA GLY A 119 14.97 -8.26 14.55
C GLY A 119 14.21 -7.06 13.96
N LEU A 120 14.30 -5.90 14.63
CA LEU A 120 13.69 -4.66 14.15
C LEU A 120 14.30 -4.20 12.82
N LEU A 121 15.62 -4.30 12.66
CA LEU A 121 16.32 -3.96 11.43
C LEU A 121 15.85 -4.83 10.25
N ALA A 122 15.71 -6.15 10.46
CA ALA A 122 15.21 -7.07 9.45
C ALA A 122 13.77 -6.74 9.04
N LEU A 123 12.90 -6.41 10.00
CA LEU A 123 11.53 -5.98 9.73
C LEU A 123 11.50 -4.67 8.93
N ALA A 124 12.31 -3.69 9.32
CA ALA A 124 12.40 -2.43 8.60
C ALA A 124 12.93 -2.61 7.17
N ALA A 125 13.91 -3.50 6.95
CA ALA A 125 14.39 -3.84 5.61
C ALA A 125 13.29 -4.46 4.74
N ARG A 126 12.49 -5.37 5.31
CA ARG A 126 11.34 -5.97 4.60
C ARG A 126 10.26 -4.92 4.27
N LEU A 127 10.00 -3.98 5.18
CA LEU A 127 9.08 -2.87 4.94
C LEU A 127 9.58 -1.94 3.83
N ASP A 128 10.89 -1.68 3.77
CA ASP A 128 11.51 -0.87 2.72
C ASP A 128 11.30 -1.51 1.34
N GLN A 129 11.62 -2.80 1.21
CA GLN A 129 11.43 -3.56 -0.02
C GLN A 129 9.95 -3.57 -0.45
N ALA A 130 9.02 -3.78 0.49
CA ALA A 130 7.59 -3.76 0.20
C ALA A 130 7.12 -2.37 -0.28
N LYS A 131 7.65 -1.28 0.30
CA LYS A 131 7.34 0.09 -0.16
C LYS A 131 7.87 0.35 -1.56
N ILE A 132 9.09 -0.11 -1.89
CA ILE A 132 9.68 0.02 -3.23
C ILE A 132 8.87 -0.78 -4.26
N GLN A 133 8.52 -2.03 -3.95
CA GLN A 133 7.68 -2.87 -4.82
C GLN A 133 6.31 -2.24 -5.08
N ARG A 134 5.69 -1.67 -4.04
CA ARG A 134 4.41 -0.95 -4.21
C ARG A 134 4.54 0.28 -5.10
N TRP A 135 5.64 1.04 -4.95
CA TRP A 135 5.88 2.22 -5.76
C TRP A 135 6.13 1.89 -7.22
N THR A 136 7.00 0.91 -7.49
CA THR A 136 7.27 0.42 -8.85
C THR A 136 6.02 -0.17 -9.51
N GLY A 137 5.24 -0.96 -8.77
CA GLY A 137 3.95 -1.49 -9.25
C GLY A 137 2.95 -0.38 -9.59
N ARG A 138 2.83 0.65 -8.76
CA ARG A 138 1.99 1.83 -9.07
C ARG A 138 2.45 2.57 -10.32
N LYS A 139 3.77 2.77 -10.48
CA LYS A 139 4.31 3.46 -11.65
C LYS A 139 3.99 2.69 -12.93
N LYS A 140 4.16 1.36 -12.91
CA LYS A 140 3.80 0.49 -14.02
C LYS A 140 2.30 0.59 -14.36
N LEU A 141 1.43 0.56 -13.35
CA LEU A 141 -0.01 0.71 -13.56
C LEU A 141 -0.39 2.09 -14.14
N GLU A 142 0.30 3.16 -13.73
CA GLU A 142 0.07 4.50 -14.30
C GLU A 142 0.54 4.59 -15.76
N GLU A 143 1.66 3.96 -16.11
CA GLU A 143 2.16 3.85 -17.47
C GLU A 143 1.19 3.03 -18.35
N GLU A 144 0.69 1.91 -17.86
CA GLU A 144 -0.33 1.09 -18.54
C GLU A 144 -1.64 1.85 -18.74
N LYS A 145 -2.11 2.57 -17.70
CA LYS A 145 -3.29 3.43 -17.79
C LYS A 145 -3.13 4.47 -18.91
N LYS A 146 -2.00 5.18 -18.94
CA LYS A 146 -1.72 6.19 -19.96
C LYS A 146 -1.68 5.59 -21.37
N ALA A 147 -1.09 4.40 -21.54
CA ALA A 147 -1.06 3.71 -22.82
C ALA A 147 -2.47 3.28 -23.28
N LEU A 148 -3.32 2.84 -22.35
CA LEU A 148 -4.71 2.51 -22.65
C LEU A 148 -5.54 3.75 -23.02
N GLU A 149 -5.35 4.87 -22.31
CA GLU A 149 -6.00 6.15 -22.64
C GLU A 149 -5.64 6.60 -24.07
N GLN A 150 -4.36 6.54 -24.45
CA GLN A 150 -3.92 6.85 -25.82
C GLN A 150 -4.59 5.94 -26.86
N LYS A 151 -4.69 4.64 -26.58
CA LYS A 151 -5.32 3.69 -27.49
C LYS A 151 -6.83 3.93 -27.64
N ILE A 152 -7.49 4.38 -26.57
CA ILE A 152 -8.91 4.77 -26.64
C ILE A 152 -9.08 6.00 -27.52
N ASP A 153 -8.21 7.01 -27.37
CA ASP A 153 -8.26 8.22 -28.19
C ASP A 153 -8.03 7.90 -29.68
N GLU A 154 -7.03 7.07 -29.98
CA GLU A 154 -6.75 6.59 -31.34
C GLU A 154 -7.95 5.87 -31.96
N LEU A 155 -8.52 4.89 -31.26
CA LEU A 155 -9.68 4.14 -31.75
C LEU A 155 -10.92 5.01 -31.89
N THR A 156 -11.10 6.00 -31.02
CA THR A 156 -12.22 6.95 -31.11
C THR A 156 -12.10 7.81 -32.36
N ASN A 157 -10.89 8.29 -32.68
CA ASN A 157 -10.64 9.04 -33.90
C ASN A 157 -10.84 8.19 -35.16
N GLU A 158 -10.38 6.93 -35.14
CA GLU A 158 -10.62 6.00 -36.26
C GLU A 158 -12.12 5.73 -36.47
N LEU A 159 -12.88 5.55 -35.39
CA LEU A 159 -14.32 5.36 -35.47
C LEU A 159 -15.02 6.59 -36.07
N GLN A 160 -14.67 7.80 -35.61
CA GLN A 160 -15.21 9.05 -36.17
C GLN A 160 -14.92 9.19 -37.67
N GLN A 161 -13.69 8.88 -38.10
CA GLN A 161 -13.33 8.91 -39.53
C GLN A 161 -14.14 7.89 -40.34
N ARG A 162 -14.36 6.70 -39.79
CA ARG A 162 -15.18 5.67 -40.45
C ARG A 162 -16.65 6.10 -40.54
N GLU A 163 -17.20 6.72 -39.49
CA GLU A 163 -18.57 7.24 -39.49
C GLU A 163 -18.77 8.30 -40.58
N VAL A 164 -17.83 9.24 -40.73
CA VAL A 164 -17.85 10.23 -41.81
C VAL A 164 -17.85 9.54 -43.17
N ARG A 165 -16.96 8.57 -43.39
CA ARG A 165 -16.89 7.83 -44.66
C ARG A 165 -18.16 7.03 -44.95
N ILE A 166 -18.77 6.42 -43.93
CA ILE A 166 -20.04 5.72 -44.08
C ILE A 166 -21.13 6.70 -44.50
N HIS A 167 -21.17 7.89 -43.91
CA HIS A 167 -22.15 8.91 -44.28
C HIS A 167 -21.98 9.38 -45.74
N GLU A 168 -20.75 9.62 -46.19
CA GLU A 168 -20.45 9.96 -47.58
C GLU A 168 -20.91 8.85 -48.55
N LEU A 169 -20.63 7.59 -48.23
CA LEU A 169 -21.05 6.46 -49.05
C LEU A 169 -22.59 6.31 -49.09
N GLN A 170 -23.28 6.59 -47.98
CA GLN A 170 -24.75 6.60 -47.95
C GLN A 170 -25.33 7.67 -48.88
N GLN A 171 -24.75 8.88 -48.90
CA GLN A 171 -25.17 9.94 -49.82
C GLN A 171 -24.95 9.54 -51.29
N GLN A 172 -23.82 8.90 -51.60
CA GLN A 172 -23.55 8.39 -52.96
C GLN A 172 -24.56 7.33 -53.38
N ILE A 173 -24.93 6.40 -52.48
CA ILE A 173 -25.96 5.38 -52.75
C ILE A 173 -27.31 6.04 -53.05
N GLU A 174 -27.68 7.10 -52.33
CA GLU A 174 -28.93 7.82 -52.56
C GLU A 174 -28.96 8.51 -53.93
N GLN A 175 -27.85 9.15 -54.32
CA GLN A 175 -27.70 9.74 -55.65
C GLN A 175 -27.83 8.68 -56.76
N LEU A 176 -27.19 7.52 -56.60
CA LEU A 176 -27.29 6.42 -57.56
C LEU A 176 -28.73 5.90 -57.70
N LYS A 177 -29.46 5.77 -56.58
CA LYS A 177 -30.89 5.40 -56.61
C LYS A 177 -31.75 6.42 -57.37
N ASN A 178 -31.47 7.72 -57.20
CA ASN A 178 -32.17 8.76 -57.92
C ASN A 178 -31.91 8.69 -59.44
N ILE A 179 -30.65 8.46 -59.83
CA ILE A 179 -30.29 8.27 -61.24
C ILE A 179 -31.00 7.03 -61.81
N GLU A 180 -30.99 5.91 -61.08
CA GLU A 180 -31.68 4.67 -61.50
C GLU A 180 -33.18 4.91 -61.73
N ASN A 181 -33.84 5.64 -60.83
CA ASN A 181 -35.26 5.99 -60.98
C ASN A 181 -35.52 6.84 -62.23
N ILE A 182 -34.67 7.84 -62.51
CA ILE A 182 -34.78 8.67 -63.72
C ILE A 182 -34.64 7.81 -64.99
N ILE A 183 -33.67 6.89 -65.02
CA ILE A 183 -33.46 5.97 -66.15
C ILE A 183 -34.70 5.11 -66.36
N LYS A 184 -35.21 4.46 -65.30
CA LYS A 184 -36.42 3.65 -65.38
C LYS A 184 -37.62 4.45 -65.88
N SER A 185 -37.86 5.65 -65.36
CA SER A 185 -38.95 6.51 -65.85
C SER A 185 -38.83 6.82 -67.34
N ARG A 186 -37.63 7.11 -67.85
CA ARG A 186 -37.39 7.36 -69.28
C ARG A 186 -37.65 6.13 -70.14
N GLU A 187 -37.24 4.96 -69.69
CA GLU A 187 -37.51 3.70 -70.40
C GLU A 187 -39.01 3.42 -70.51
N HIS A 188 -39.76 3.65 -69.43
CA HIS A 188 -41.22 3.46 -69.44
C HIS A 188 -41.93 4.46 -70.36
N SER A 189 -41.46 5.71 -70.42
CA SER A 189 -42.02 6.72 -71.34
C SER A 189 -41.68 6.46 -72.81
N ALA A 190 -40.51 5.89 -73.12
CA ALA A 190 -40.09 5.60 -74.49
C ALA A 190 -40.85 4.41 -75.11
N VAL A 191 -41.34 3.47 -74.30
CA VAL A 191 -42.15 2.33 -74.77
C VAL A 191 -43.61 2.72 -75.03
N GLY A 192 -44.12 3.78 -74.38
CA GLY A 192 -45.51 4.24 -74.52
C GLY A 192 -45.81 5.10 -75.76
N THR A 193 -44.80 5.62 -76.46
CA THR A 193 -44.98 6.48 -77.64
C THR A 193 -44.76 5.76 -78.98
N GLY A 194 -44.55 4.45 -78.96
CA GLY A 194 -44.28 3.62 -80.15
C GLY A 194 -45.48 2.87 -80.74
N SER A 195 -46.72 3.28 -80.46
CA SER A 195 -47.92 2.62 -81.01
C SER A 195 -49.02 3.64 -81.34
N TYR A 196 -48.87 4.35 -82.44
CA TYR A 196 -49.97 4.88 -83.23
C TYR A 196 -49.58 4.83 -84.70
N ASP A 197 -49.77 3.65 -85.30
CA ASP A 197 -50.18 3.53 -86.70
C ASP A 197 -51.71 3.36 -86.72
#